data_AF-A0A7H9B6R8-F1
#
_entry.id   AF-A0A7H9B6R8-F1
#
_cell.length_a   1.000
_cell.length_b   1.000
_cell.length_c   1.000
_cell.angle_alpha   90.00
_cell.angle_beta   90.00
_cell.angle_gamma   90.00
#
_symmetry.space_group_name_H-M   'P 1'
#
loop_
_entity.id
_entity.type
_entity.pdbx_description
1 polymer ?
#
loop_
_entity_poly.entity_id
_entity_poly.type
_entity_poly.pdbx_seq_one_letter_code
_entity_poly.pdbx_strand_id
1 'polypeptide(L)'
;MGKNKKKNGKKTKQIAATAGHSTAKEESKEQVDVSATSHLEGISRDNVPVVQDIDQVEKLESGLEGNSQIENGNRTEDGPSNDLNNSEMHKTQQEIVKLRLELDEEKKANQKIETLRLELEKEKKNKEDIAKLKLELEEEKKANQKIETLRLELEKEKKNKEDIAKLKLELEEEKKANQKIETLRLELEKEKKNKEDIETLRHELEKEKKARKEMEKLTSSHDEHNKDDLSKELEEIKSERDELETQYNNLLNRISSMKTVFSKMKESQDELNMVKEQLEESESQNVRLKSKLDTLNKEKNEIQKAVVTLSKEFSDLDKEHSALQDQCNEHREEIESLYSKLESSSNEISNELNSSREENAQLKSQIEELMIVLENSKQDITLLKEAKDDLELNLENILKEKYKMQNTLKELESELEQSLTQYQEETKERTLEIKSLRAQLDSSVESFKESSKIIETLTQKIESMKEDVSLKAKLEKECKDRVLQIGKLRHEAIILNEHLTKALSMLKQSSDSESVDKELISNLLISFVAIPRADPRKFEVLELISSFLNWDDDKKRQAGLIYSSDNNHKSSGSSTENFVSMWTDFLEKESEAK
;
A
#
# COMPACT_ATOMS: atom_id res chain seq x y z
N MET A 1 -54.41 -4.07 -44.18
CA MET A 1 -54.55 -2.81 -44.96
C MET A 1 -53.39 -2.81 -45.98
N GLY A 2 -53.45 -2.36 -47.24
CA GLY A 2 -54.35 -1.41 -47.91
C GLY A 2 -53.78 0.02 -47.80
N LYS A 3 -53.39 0.75 -48.84
CA LYS A 3 -53.58 0.66 -50.32
C LYS A 3 -52.26 1.08 -51.01
N ASN A 4 -51.76 0.53 -52.13
CA ASN A 4 -52.33 0.22 -53.45
C ASN A 4 -52.62 1.46 -54.34
N LYS A 5 -51.71 1.74 -55.31
CA LYS A 5 -51.96 2.25 -56.69
C LYS A 5 -50.60 2.50 -57.42
N LYS A 6 -50.45 2.34 -58.75
CA LYS A 6 -51.17 1.52 -59.76
C LYS A 6 -50.44 1.61 -61.12
N LYS A 7 -50.28 0.46 -61.82
CA LYS A 7 -50.24 0.32 -63.32
C LYS A 7 -49.09 1.06 -64.06
N ASN A 8 -48.73 0.77 -65.33
CA ASN A 8 -49.03 -0.28 -66.35
C ASN A 8 -47.74 -0.34 -67.24
N GLY A 9 -47.42 -1.36 -68.05
CA GLY A 9 -48.06 -2.65 -68.27
C GLY A 9 -47.63 -3.27 -69.62
N LYS A 10 -47.22 -4.55 -69.59
CA LYS A 10 -47.26 -5.59 -70.66
C LYS A 10 -47.29 -5.18 -72.15
N LYS A 11 -46.33 -5.70 -72.94
CA LYS A 11 -46.56 -6.72 -74.01
C LYS A 11 -45.21 -7.21 -74.62
N THR A 12 -44.88 -8.51 -74.49
CA THR A 12 -44.93 -9.57 -75.54
C THR A 12 -44.11 -9.27 -76.81
N LYS A 13 -43.00 -9.97 -77.14
CA LYS A 13 -42.73 -11.43 -77.32
C LYS A 13 -42.97 -11.93 -78.76
N GLN A 14 -41.89 -12.01 -79.55
CA GLN A 14 -41.65 -12.86 -80.73
C GLN A 14 -40.19 -13.38 -80.57
N ILE A 15 -39.88 -14.67 -80.65
CA ILE A 15 -39.90 -15.59 -81.82
C ILE A 15 -38.85 -15.16 -82.85
N ALA A 16 -37.88 -15.94 -83.34
CA ALA A 16 -37.16 -17.22 -83.04
C ALA A 16 -36.36 -17.55 -84.35
N ALA A 17 -35.85 -18.79 -84.53
CA ALA A 17 -35.07 -19.29 -85.70
C ALA A 17 -33.57 -18.88 -85.69
N THR A 18 -32.56 -19.77 -85.54
CA THR A 18 -31.98 -20.82 -86.44
C THR A 18 -31.30 -20.26 -87.70
N ALA A 19 -30.11 -20.66 -88.18
CA ALA A 19 -29.08 -21.66 -87.81
C ALA A 19 -27.68 -21.15 -88.33
N GLY A 20 -26.51 -21.83 -88.33
CA GLY A 20 -26.05 -23.17 -87.91
C GLY A 20 -25.07 -23.79 -88.95
N HIS A 21 -24.13 -24.69 -88.53
CA HIS A 21 -23.00 -25.26 -89.33
C HIS A 21 -21.87 -24.24 -89.69
N SER A 22 -20.61 -24.61 -90.00
CA SER A 22 -19.97 -25.94 -90.11
C SER A 22 -18.44 -25.95 -89.79
N THR A 23 -17.96 -27.11 -89.34
CA THR A 23 -16.68 -27.85 -89.56
C THR A 23 -15.42 -27.25 -90.25
N ALA A 24 -14.28 -27.92 -89.95
CA ALA A 24 -12.89 -27.80 -90.46
C ALA A 24 -12.03 -26.81 -89.66
N LYS A 25 -10.91 -27.17 -89.01
CA LYS A 25 -9.98 -28.32 -89.09
C LYS A 25 -9.10 -28.40 -90.35
N GLU A 26 -7.88 -27.88 -90.24
CA GLU A 26 -6.71 -28.41 -90.93
C GLU A 26 -5.49 -28.31 -90.00
N GLU A 27 -4.44 -29.10 -90.26
CA GLU A 27 -3.28 -29.29 -89.37
C GLU A 27 -1.99 -28.88 -90.10
N SER A 28 -1.10 -28.16 -89.41
CA SER A 28 0.31 -28.10 -89.80
C SER A 28 1.21 -28.07 -88.55
N LYS A 29 2.20 -28.97 -88.53
CA LYS A 29 3.27 -28.99 -87.54
C LYS A 29 4.43 -28.16 -88.07
N GLU A 30 5.14 -27.48 -87.19
CA GLU A 30 6.59 -27.37 -87.33
C GLU A 30 7.24 -27.47 -85.95
N GLN A 31 8.44 -28.07 -85.90
CA GLN A 31 9.08 -28.54 -84.68
C GLN A 31 10.58 -28.30 -84.83
N VAL A 32 11.16 -27.46 -83.96
CA VAL A 32 12.60 -27.17 -83.97
C VAL A 32 13.16 -27.29 -82.56
N ASP A 33 13.85 -28.40 -82.30
CA ASP A 33 14.80 -28.52 -81.20
C ASP A 33 16.06 -27.72 -81.50
N VAL A 34 16.52 -26.90 -80.55
CA VAL A 34 17.95 -26.63 -80.37
C VAL A 34 18.26 -26.59 -78.88
N SER A 35 18.88 -27.65 -78.37
CA SER A 35 19.58 -27.64 -77.09
C SER A 35 21.08 -27.38 -77.32
N ALA A 36 21.66 -26.39 -76.63
CA ALA A 36 23.11 -26.18 -76.62
C ALA A 36 23.56 -25.66 -75.25
N THR A 37 24.43 -26.42 -74.57
CA THR A 37 24.96 -26.11 -73.24
C THR A 37 26.47 -25.87 -73.27
N SER A 38 26.94 -24.85 -72.56
CA SER A 38 28.30 -24.86 -71.96
C SER A 38 28.27 -24.05 -70.64
N HIS A 39 28.78 -24.50 -69.48
CA HIS A 39 30.10 -25.10 -69.14
C HIS A 39 31.28 -24.13 -69.38
N LEU A 40 32.25 -23.92 -68.47
CA LEU A 40 32.61 -24.63 -67.21
C LEU A 40 33.06 -23.66 -66.08
N GLU A 41 33.09 -24.22 -64.84
CA GLU A 41 34.09 -24.05 -63.74
C GLU A 41 34.50 -22.65 -63.19
N GLY A 42 34.83 -22.50 -61.90
CA GLY A 42 34.77 -23.45 -60.78
C GLY A 42 35.79 -23.14 -59.66
N ILE A 43 35.83 -24.01 -58.60
CA ILE A 43 36.94 -24.17 -57.61
C ILE A 43 37.09 -22.98 -56.60
N SER A 44 37.20 -23.12 -55.27
CA SER A 44 37.24 -24.24 -54.29
C SER A 44 36.88 -23.71 -52.86
N ARG A 45 36.32 -24.50 -51.92
CA ARG A 45 36.97 -25.28 -50.80
C ARG A 45 37.82 -24.46 -49.79
N ASP A 46 37.87 -24.75 -48.48
CA ASP A 46 37.31 -25.84 -47.62
C ASP A 46 37.23 -25.40 -46.11
N ASN A 47 36.81 -26.30 -45.20
CA ASN A 47 36.72 -26.19 -43.71
C ASN A 47 35.55 -25.35 -43.15
N VAL A 48 34.51 -25.84 -42.43
CA VAL A 48 34.20 -27.16 -41.80
C VAL A 48 35.10 -27.49 -40.57
N PRO A 49 34.62 -27.99 -39.40
CA PRO A 49 33.35 -28.71 -39.10
C PRO A 49 32.57 -28.34 -37.78
N VAL A 50 31.42 -29.03 -37.54
CA VAL A 50 30.94 -29.61 -36.22
C VAL A 50 30.50 -28.64 -35.07
N VAL A 51 29.45 -28.87 -34.24
CA VAL A 51 28.33 -29.88 -34.21
C VAL A 51 27.25 -29.52 -33.15
N GLN A 52 26.07 -30.18 -33.21
CA GLN A 52 25.03 -30.47 -32.17
C GLN A 52 24.64 -29.47 -31.06
N ASP A 53 23.33 -29.25 -30.94
CA ASP A 53 22.49 -29.51 -29.77
C ASP A 53 23.12 -29.41 -28.35
N ILE A 54 23.12 -28.20 -27.76
CA ILE A 54 23.06 -28.04 -26.28
C ILE A 54 22.05 -26.95 -25.96
N ASP A 55 20.82 -27.36 -25.62
CA ASP A 55 19.74 -26.49 -25.15
C ASP A 55 19.60 -26.65 -23.62
N GLN A 56 20.65 -26.26 -22.86
CA GLN A 56 20.70 -26.32 -21.39
C GLN A 56 21.56 -25.20 -20.79
N VAL A 57 21.25 -24.86 -19.53
CA VAL A 57 21.88 -23.83 -18.67
C VAL A 57 21.58 -22.40 -19.16
N GLU A 58 20.47 -21.81 -18.74
CA GLU A 58 20.52 -21.01 -17.50
C GLU A 58 19.25 -21.19 -16.64
N LYS A 59 19.38 -21.89 -15.50
CA LYS A 59 18.26 -22.18 -14.57
C LYS A 59 18.72 -22.43 -13.13
N LEU A 60 19.52 -21.52 -12.58
CA LEU A 60 19.99 -21.56 -11.18
C LEU A 60 20.09 -20.16 -10.56
N GLU A 61 18.95 -19.47 -10.40
CA GLU A 61 18.88 -18.34 -9.45
C GLU A 61 17.50 -18.24 -8.77
N SER A 62 17.12 -19.32 -8.09
CA SER A 62 15.91 -19.39 -7.25
C SER A 62 16.20 -20.23 -6.01
N GLY A 63 16.78 -19.63 -4.95
CA GLY A 63 17.28 -20.41 -3.81
C GLY A 63 17.88 -19.67 -2.62
N LEU A 64 17.51 -18.40 -2.36
CA LEU A 64 18.01 -17.65 -1.19
C LEU A 64 16.91 -16.89 -0.40
N GLU A 65 15.70 -17.44 -0.31
CA GLU A 65 14.74 -17.07 0.74
C GLU A 65 14.87 -18.02 1.94
N GLY A 66 15.98 -17.87 2.66
CA GLY A 66 16.26 -18.58 3.90
C GLY A 66 15.40 -18.05 5.05
N ASN A 67 14.21 -18.63 5.22
CA ASN A 67 13.22 -18.32 6.27
C ASN A 67 13.85 -18.02 7.65
N SER A 68 13.85 -16.74 8.06
CA SER A 68 14.50 -16.26 9.28
C SER A 68 13.63 -16.38 10.54
N GLN A 69 13.25 -17.61 10.89
CA GLN A 69 12.71 -17.90 12.22
C GLN A 69 13.86 -17.98 13.25
N ILE A 70 14.10 -16.87 13.95
CA ILE A 70 14.89 -16.86 15.19
C ILE A 70 13.92 -16.67 16.35
N GLU A 71 13.84 -17.67 17.23
CA GLU A 71 12.97 -17.66 18.41
C GLU A 71 13.50 -16.72 19.50
N ASN A 72 12.59 -16.10 20.26
CA ASN A 72 12.96 -15.37 21.48
C ASN A 72 13.25 -16.38 22.61
N GLY A 73 14.45 -16.35 23.18
CA GLY A 73 14.87 -17.28 24.25
C GLY A 73 15.81 -16.62 25.27
N ASN A 74 15.24 -16.16 26.39
CA ASN A 74 15.92 -15.43 27.47
C ASN A 74 17.21 -16.08 28.01
N ARG A 75 18.18 -15.22 28.39
CA ARG A 75 18.93 -15.36 29.66
C ARG A 75 19.44 -14.02 30.19
N THR A 76 19.77 -13.99 31.47
CA THR A 76 19.86 -12.80 32.34
C THR A 76 21.26 -12.51 32.86
N GLU A 77 21.39 -11.38 33.57
CA GLU A 77 22.38 -11.00 34.61
C GLU A 77 23.42 -9.90 34.27
N ASP A 78 23.15 -8.72 34.86
CA ASP A 78 24.02 -7.82 35.64
C ASP A 78 25.40 -7.34 35.14
N GLY A 79 25.57 -6.01 35.08
CA GLY A 79 26.88 -5.32 35.01
C GLY A 79 26.82 -3.85 34.56
N PRO A 80 27.31 -2.86 35.33
CA PRO A 80 27.16 -1.44 34.97
C PRO A 80 28.35 -0.87 34.17
N SER A 81 28.11 -0.37 32.94
CA SER A 81 29.06 0.45 32.15
C SER A 81 28.37 1.14 30.94
N ASN A 82 27.38 2.02 31.19
CA ASN A 82 26.39 2.36 30.16
C ASN A 82 26.68 3.63 29.31
N ASP A 83 27.56 4.55 29.73
CA ASP A 83 27.67 5.86 29.06
C ASP A 83 28.68 5.92 27.89
N LEU A 84 29.79 5.17 27.98
CA LEU A 84 30.79 5.11 26.90
C LEU A 84 30.32 4.24 25.72
N ASN A 85 29.83 3.04 26.02
CA ASN A 85 29.36 2.07 25.03
C ASN A 85 28.20 2.64 24.17
N ASN A 86 27.33 3.44 24.79
CA ASN A 86 26.21 4.08 24.10
C ASN A 86 26.68 5.14 23.07
N SER A 87 27.81 5.82 23.30
CA SER A 87 28.37 6.77 22.30
C SER A 87 28.93 6.05 21.07
N GLU A 88 29.57 4.90 21.25
CA GLU A 88 30.12 4.11 20.14
C GLU A 88 29.02 3.36 19.37
N MET A 89 28.00 2.85 20.08
CA MET A 89 26.77 2.34 19.47
C MET A 89 26.04 3.42 18.66
N HIS A 90 25.91 4.64 19.18
CA HIS A 90 25.22 5.72 18.46
C HIS A 90 26.02 6.22 17.23
N LYS A 91 27.37 6.18 17.27
CA LYS A 91 28.23 6.45 16.09
C LYS A 91 28.09 5.37 15.04
N THR A 92 28.22 4.09 15.42
CA THR A 92 28.07 2.96 14.48
C THR A 92 26.67 2.90 13.88
N GLN A 93 25.62 3.27 14.63
CA GLN A 93 24.26 3.41 14.08
C GLN A 93 24.13 4.59 13.09
N GLN A 94 24.78 5.74 13.33
CA GLN A 94 24.86 6.82 12.34
C GLN A 94 25.59 6.39 11.06
N GLU A 95 26.67 5.62 11.21
CA GLU A 95 27.47 5.09 10.10
C GLU A 95 26.69 4.03 9.29
N ILE A 96 25.93 3.15 9.96
CA ILE A 96 24.98 2.21 9.32
C ILE A 96 23.87 2.96 8.58
N VAL A 97 23.33 4.05 9.13
CA VAL A 97 22.33 4.88 8.43
C VAL A 97 22.93 5.55 7.19
N LYS A 98 24.16 6.05 7.26
CA LYS A 98 24.88 6.62 6.12
C LYS A 98 25.14 5.59 5.02
N LEU A 99 25.62 4.39 5.38
CA LEU A 99 25.83 3.28 4.44
C LEU A 99 24.50 2.79 3.82
N ARG A 100 23.38 2.83 4.55
CA ARG A 100 22.05 2.52 3.99
C ARG A 100 21.59 3.57 2.96
N LEU A 101 21.84 4.86 3.21
CA LEU A 101 21.53 5.92 2.25
C LEU A 101 22.38 5.78 0.98
N GLU A 102 23.68 5.51 1.12
CA GLU A 102 24.60 5.27 0.00
C GLU A 102 24.18 4.04 -0.82
N LEU A 103 23.78 2.95 -0.15
CA LEU A 103 23.24 1.75 -0.80
C LEU A 103 21.89 2.00 -1.53
N ASP A 104 21.02 2.83 -0.98
CA ASP A 104 19.74 3.19 -1.63
C ASP A 104 19.90 4.21 -2.76
N GLU A 105 20.98 5.01 -2.77
CA GLU A 105 21.42 5.79 -3.93
C GLU A 105 22.04 4.89 -5.02
N GLU A 106 22.85 3.91 -4.64
CA GLU A 106 23.42 2.93 -5.57
C GLU A 106 22.33 2.08 -6.26
N LYS A 107 21.30 1.63 -5.53
CA LYS A 107 20.12 0.97 -6.13
C LYS A 107 19.42 1.84 -7.17
N LYS A 108 19.20 3.13 -6.87
CA LYS A 108 18.59 4.08 -7.82
C LYS A 108 19.47 4.32 -9.05
N ALA A 109 20.79 4.35 -8.87
CA ALA A 109 21.75 4.42 -9.98
C ALA A 109 21.67 3.17 -10.86
N ASN A 110 21.64 1.97 -10.27
CA ASN A 110 21.55 0.71 -10.99
C ASN A 110 20.22 0.56 -11.75
N GLN A 111 19.08 0.91 -11.13
CA GLN A 111 17.77 0.98 -11.83
C GLN A 111 17.83 1.93 -13.03
N LYS A 112 18.49 3.09 -12.89
CA LYS A 112 18.65 4.05 -14.00
C LYS A 112 19.57 3.53 -15.11
N ILE A 113 20.63 2.81 -14.77
CA ILE A 113 21.50 2.11 -15.73
C ILE A 113 20.72 1.04 -16.48
N GLU A 114 19.83 0.30 -15.81
CA GLU A 114 18.97 -0.71 -16.41
C GLU A 114 17.96 -0.10 -17.39
N THR A 115 17.29 1.01 -17.03
CA THR A 115 16.42 1.73 -17.98
C THR A 115 17.19 2.22 -19.21
N LEU A 116 18.40 2.74 -19.04
CA LEU A 116 19.25 3.20 -20.15
C LEU A 116 19.74 2.04 -21.04
N ARG A 117 19.97 0.85 -20.48
CA ARG A 117 20.26 -0.37 -21.26
C ARG A 117 19.06 -0.79 -22.12
N LEU A 118 17.85 -0.75 -21.57
CA LEU A 118 16.62 -1.08 -22.32
C LEU A 118 16.33 -0.06 -23.43
N GLU A 119 16.63 1.22 -23.22
CA GLU A 119 16.55 2.23 -24.28
C GLU A 119 17.62 2.02 -25.36
N LEU A 120 18.86 1.73 -24.99
CA LEU A 120 19.93 1.40 -25.94
C LEU A 120 19.59 0.18 -26.81
N GLU A 121 18.97 -0.86 -26.22
CA GLU A 121 18.59 -2.08 -26.95
C GLU A 121 17.45 -1.82 -27.94
N LYS A 122 16.47 -0.98 -27.57
CA LYS A 122 15.45 -0.47 -28.50
C LYS A 122 16.08 0.34 -29.63
N GLU A 123 17.06 1.19 -29.33
CA GLU A 123 17.73 2.02 -30.33
C GLU A 123 18.56 1.18 -31.32
N LYS A 124 19.22 0.11 -30.87
CA LYS A 124 19.87 -0.89 -31.74
C LYS A 124 18.85 -1.55 -32.68
N LYS A 125 17.74 -2.06 -32.13
CA LYS A 125 16.71 -2.73 -32.93
C LYS A 125 16.11 -1.80 -33.99
N ASN A 126 15.82 -0.55 -33.61
CA ASN A 126 15.37 0.46 -34.56
C ASN A 126 16.40 0.72 -35.68
N LYS A 127 17.71 0.71 -35.37
CA LYS A 127 18.78 0.83 -36.39
C LYS A 127 18.86 -0.38 -37.31
N GLU A 128 18.63 -1.60 -36.81
CA GLU A 128 18.53 -2.81 -37.65
C GLU A 128 17.31 -2.79 -38.57
N ASP A 129 16.15 -2.39 -38.05
CA ASP A 129 14.91 -2.33 -38.84
C ASP A 129 14.98 -1.21 -39.90
N ILE A 130 15.60 -0.07 -39.59
CA ILE A 130 15.98 0.96 -40.57
C ILE A 130 16.96 0.43 -41.62
N ALA A 131 17.88 -0.47 -41.26
CA ALA A 131 18.81 -1.08 -42.21
C ALA A 131 18.10 -2.06 -43.17
N LYS A 132 17.14 -2.85 -42.68
CA LYS A 132 16.29 -3.74 -43.50
C LYS A 132 15.46 -2.95 -44.50
N LEU A 133 14.73 -1.93 -44.04
CA LEU A 133 13.91 -1.05 -44.89
C LEU A 133 14.73 -0.33 -45.96
N LYS A 134 15.98 0.07 -45.67
CA LYS A 134 16.88 0.64 -46.68
C LYS A 134 17.33 -0.35 -47.75
N LEU A 135 17.46 -1.63 -47.38
CA LEU A 135 17.85 -2.69 -48.32
C LEU A 135 16.68 -3.01 -49.26
N GLU A 136 15.48 -3.17 -48.70
CA GLU A 136 14.22 -3.42 -49.41
C GLU A 136 13.88 -2.28 -50.39
N LEU A 137 14.02 -1.02 -49.96
CA LEU A 137 13.89 0.16 -50.83
C LEU A 137 14.92 0.19 -51.98
N GLU A 138 16.12 -0.36 -51.78
CA GLU A 138 17.16 -0.43 -52.82
C GLU A 138 16.93 -1.59 -53.80
N GLU A 139 16.18 -2.61 -53.42
CA GLU A 139 15.67 -3.65 -54.32
C GLU A 139 14.45 -3.16 -55.11
N GLU A 140 13.54 -2.41 -54.49
CA GLU A 140 12.40 -1.78 -55.17
C GLU A 140 12.86 -0.80 -56.27
N LYS A 141 13.89 0.03 -56.01
CA LYS A 141 14.50 0.89 -57.04
C LYS A 141 15.01 0.09 -58.25
N LYS A 142 15.66 -1.06 -58.03
CA LYS A 142 16.16 -1.93 -59.11
C LYS A 142 15.01 -2.58 -59.88
N ALA A 143 13.93 -2.96 -59.19
CA ALA A 143 12.71 -3.44 -59.82
C ALA A 143 12.06 -2.36 -60.70
N ASN A 144 11.93 -1.13 -60.20
CA ASN A 144 11.39 0.00 -60.95
C ASN A 144 12.24 0.39 -62.16
N GLN A 145 13.57 0.43 -62.05
CA GLN A 145 14.48 0.60 -63.19
C GLN A 145 14.28 -0.48 -64.25
N LYS A 146 14.07 -1.74 -63.85
CA LYS A 146 13.81 -2.85 -64.77
C LYS A 146 12.42 -2.77 -65.43
N ILE A 147 11.41 -2.27 -64.71
CA ILE A 147 10.09 -1.97 -65.30
C ILE A 147 10.20 -0.84 -66.33
N GLU A 148 11.02 0.17 -66.07
CA GLU A 148 11.25 1.29 -67.01
C GLU A 148 11.98 0.84 -68.28
N THR A 149 13.01 -0.02 -68.18
CA THR A 149 13.65 -0.58 -69.40
C THR A 149 12.68 -1.43 -70.22
N LEU A 150 11.84 -2.25 -69.58
CA LEU A 150 10.80 -3.04 -70.25
C LEU A 150 9.72 -2.16 -70.91
N ARG A 151 9.34 -1.02 -70.30
CA ARG A 151 8.45 -0.03 -70.93
C ARG A 151 9.07 0.56 -72.19
N LEU A 152 10.36 0.92 -72.15
CA LEU A 152 11.09 1.45 -73.31
C LEU A 152 11.26 0.42 -74.44
N GLU A 153 11.34 -0.88 -74.13
CA GLU A 153 11.32 -1.94 -75.15
C GLU A 153 9.92 -2.15 -75.73
N LEU A 154 8.87 -2.15 -74.91
CA LEU A 154 7.48 -2.23 -75.37
C LEU A 154 7.14 -1.07 -76.32
N GLU A 155 7.59 0.15 -76.02
CA GLU A 155 7.32 1.33 -76.85
C GLU A 155 8.02 1.25 -78.22
N LYS A 156 9.26 0.75 -78.26
CA LYS A 156 9.95 0.43 -79.52
C LYS A 156 9.19 -0.65 -80.30
N GLU A 157 8.67 -1.66 -79.63
CA GLU A 157 7.94 -2.75 -80.28
C GLU A 157 6.59 -2.29 -80.85
N LYS A 158 5.86 -1.39 -80.18
CA LYS A 158 4.69 -0.69 -80.74
C LYS A 158 5.05 0.09 -81.99
N LYS A 159 6.09 0.93 -81.92
CA LYS A 159 6.53 1.75 -83.06
C LYS A 159 6.92 0.89 -84.26
N ASN A 160 7.64 -0.21 -84.03
CA ASN A 160 7.95 -1.20 -85.08
C ASN A 160 6.68 -1.81 -85.70
N LYS A 161 5.64 -2.08 -84.89
CA LYS A 161 4.34 -2.60 -85.38
C LYS A 161 3.59 -1.55 -86.21
N GLU A 162 3.63 -0.27 -85.84
CA GLU A 162 3.09 0.83 -86.65
C GLU A 162 3.84 1.01 -87.98
N ASP A 163 5.18 0.98 -87.95
CA ASP A 163 5.99 1.15 -89.16
C ASP A 163 5.84 -0.07 -90.11
N ILE A 164 5.67 -1.29 -89.57
CA ILE A 164 5.23 -2.46 -90.34
C ILE A 164 3.82 -2.29 -90.92
N ALA A 165 2.90 -1.61 -90.23
CA ALA A 165 1.56 -1.33 -90.75
C ALA A 165 1.58 -0.30 -91.89
N LYS A 166 2.43 0.73 -91.80
CA LYS A 166 2.67 1.72 -92.87
C LYS A 166 3.25 1.05 -94.11
N LEU A 167 4.32 0.27 -93.95
CA LEU A 167 4.94 -0.50 -95.05
C LEU A 167 3.98 -1.49 -95.71
N LYS A 168 3.04 -2.08 -94.95
CA LYS A 168 1.99 -2.96 -95.51
C LYS A 168 0.95 -2.19 -96.34
N LEU A 169 0.58 -0.97 -95.95
CA LEU A 169 -0.28 -0.10 -96.77
C LEU A 169 0.42 0.31 -98.05
N GLU A 170 1.66 0.79 -97.94
CA GLU A 170 2.49 1.27 -99.05
C GLU A 170 2.74 0.17 -100.09
N LEU A 171 3.04 -1.07 -99.65
CA LEU A 171 3.14 -2.24 -100.51
C LEU A 171 1.80 -2.61 -101.19
N GLU A 172 0.67 -2.38 -100.54
CA GLU A 172 -0.66 -2.65 -101.13
C GLU A 172 -1.10 -1.57 -102.12
N GLU A 173 -0.57 -0.35 -102.01
CA GLU A 173 -0.67 0.69 -103.03
C GLU A 173 0.26 0.41 -104.22
N GLU A 174 1.50 -0.04 -103.95
CA GLU A 174 2.44 -0.44 -105.01
C GLU A 174 1.91 -1.60 -105.86
N LYS A 175 1.25 -2.61 -105.24
CA LYS A 175 0.54 -3.67 -105.99
C LYS A 175 -0.53 -3.12 -106.93
N LYS A 176 -1.34 -2.16 -106.48
CA LYS A 176 -2.40 -1.53 -107.30
C LYS A 176 -1.78 -0.69 -108.43
N ALA A 177 -0.66 -0.01 -108.17
CA ALA A 177 0.10 0.70 -109.19
C ALA A 177 0.67 -0.27 -110.24
N ASN A 178 1.26 -1.39 -109.82
CA ASN A 178 1.79 -2.42 -110.72
C ASN A 178 0.70 -3.10 -111.56
N GLN A 179 -0.46 -3.44 -110.98
CA GLN A 179 -1.63 -3.91 -111.73
C GLN A 179 -2.07 -2.90 -112.81
N LYS A 180 -2.07 -1.61 -112.48
CA LYS A 180 -2.41 -0.54 -113.43
C LYS A 180 -1.36 -0.38 -114.54
N ILE A 181 -0.07 -0.49 -114.21
CA ILE A 181 1.03 -0.52 -115.19
C ILE A 181 0.88 -1.73 -116.13
N GLU A 182 0.47 -2.88 -115.62
CA GLU A 182 0.24 -4.08 -116.44
C GLU A 182 -0.96 -3.92 -117.39
N THR A 183 -2.07 -3.31 -116.94
CA THR A 183 -3.17 -2.95 -117.86
C THR A 183 -2.72 -1.98 -118.95
N LEU A 184 -1.92 -0.96 -118.62
CA LEU A 184 -1.39 0.01 -119.59
C LEU A 184 -0.40 -0.63 -120.57
N ARG A 185 0.39 -1.63 -120.14
CA ARG A 185 1.25 -2.43 -121.04
C ARG A 185 0.41 -3.23 -122.04
N LEU A 186 -0.69 -3.83 -121.61
CA LEU A 186 -1.62 -4.56 -122.50
C LEU A 186 -2.38 -3.65 -123.47
N GLU A 187 -2.52 -2.35 -123.17
CA GLU A 187 -3.05 -1.36 -124.10
C GLU A 187 -1.98 -0.89 -125.10
N LEU A 188 -0.77 -0.60 -124.64
CA LEU A 188 0.37 -0.25 -125.49
C LEU A 188 0.71 -1.36 -126.49
N GLU A 189 0.59 -2.64 -126.10
CA GLU A 189 0.83 -3.77 -127.00
C GLU A 189 -0.19 -3.84 -128.14
N LYS A 190 -1.44 -3.42 -127.90
CA LYS A 190 -2.48 -3.29 -128.94
C LYS A 190 -2.17 -2.11 -129.88
N GLU A 191 -1.72 -0.98 -129.35
CA GLU A 191 -1.31 0.16 -130.18
C GLU A 191 -0.14 -0.17 -131.12
N LYS A 192 0.87 -0.92 -130.64
CA LYS A 192 1.96 -1.41 -131.50
C LYS A 192 1.43 -2.23 -132.66
N LYS A 193 0.54 -3.20 -132.40
CA LYS A 193 -0.04 -4.04 -133.45
C LYS A 193 -0.84 -3.23 -134.47
N ASN A 194 -1.69 -2.30 -134.00
CA ASN A 194 -2.42 -1.39 -134.88
C ASN A 194 -1.48 -0.54 -135.76
N LYS A 195 -0.27 -0.22 -135.27
CA LYS A 195 0.75 0.52 -136.03
C LYS A 195 1.43 -0.34 -137.09
N GLU A 196 1.70 -1.62 -136.82
CA GLU A 196 2.19 -2.59 -137.80
C GLU A 196 1.19 -2.76 -138.95
N ASP A 197 -0.11 -2.91 -138.63
CA ASP A 197 -1.19 -2.98 -139.61
C ASP A 197 -1.21 -1.74 -140.54
N ILE A 198 -0.99 -0.53 -139.98
CA ILE A 198 -0.90 0.73 -140.75
C ILE A 198 0.31 0.77 -141.70
N GLU A 199 1.44 0.15 -141.33
CA GLU A 199 2.62 0.10 -142.20
C GLU A 199 2.41 -0.85 -143.39
N THR A 200 1.66 -1.95 -143.23
CA THR A 200 1.30 -2.83 -144.36
C THR A 200 0.48 -2.09 -145.43
N LEU A 201 -0.57 -1.38 -145.02
CA LEU A 201 -1.46 -0.62 -145.92
C LEU A 201 -0.71 0.50 -146.67
N ARG A 202 0.28 1.13 -146.04
CA ARG A 202 1.16 2.12 -146.70
C ARG A 202 1.99 1.49 -147.83
N HIS A 203 2.40 0.24 -147.70
CA HIS A 203 3.22 -0.43 -148.70
C HIS A 203 2.42 -0.90 -149.94
N GLU A 204 1.10 -1.04 -149.83
CA GLU A 204 0.22 -1.32 -150.97
C GLU A 204 -0.02 -0.06 -151.82
N LEU A 205 -0.30 1.08 -151.16
CA LEU A 205 -0.48 2.39 -151.82
C LEU A 205 0.75 2.83 -152.64
N GLU A 206 1.95 2.41 -152.23
CA GLU A 206 3.22 2.70 -152.91
C GLU A 206 3.40 1.91 -154.22
N LYS A 207 2.71 0.77 -154.38
CA LYS A 207 2.74 -0.06 -155.60
C LYS A 207 1.86 0.54 -156.70
N GLU A 208 0.65 0.99 -156.35
CA GLU A 208 -0.32 1.52 -157.32
C GLU A 208 0.19 2.79 -158.03
N LYS A 209 0.94 3.65 -157.33
CA LYS A 209 1.56 4.85 -157.91
C LYS A 209 2.58 4.57 -159.04
N LYS A 210 3.12 3.36 -159.13
CA LYS A 210 4.13 3.00 -160.15
C LYS A 210 3.50 2.61 -161.49
N ALA A 211 2.25 2.16 -161.51
CA ALA A 211 1.55 1.72 -162.72
C ALA A 211 1.07 2.86 -163.67
N ARG A 212 1.20 4.12 -163.25
CA ARG A 212 0.65 5.30 -163.97
C ARG A 212 1.63 6.05 -164.89
N LYS A 213 2.76 5.46 -165.29
CA LYS A 213 3.87 6.19 -165.95
C LYS A 213 4.28 5.75 -167.37
N GLU A 214 3.63 4.76 -167.99
CA GLU A 214 4.18 4.10 -169.20
C GLU A 214 3.36 4.26 -170.50
N MET A 215 2.40 5.20 -170.59
CA MET A 215 1.43 5.28 -171.72
C MET A 215 1.18 6.69 -172.28
N GLU A 216 2.14 7.31 -173.00
CA GLU A 216 1.85 8.42 -173.94
C GLU A 216 3.02 8.76 -174.92
N LYS A 217 2.86 8.58 -176.25
CA LYS A 217 3.64 9.29 -177.31
C LYS A 217 3.24 8.99 -178.78
N LEU A 218 3.51 9.97 -179.68
CA LEU A 218 3.50 9.94 -181.18
C LEU A 218 2.10 9.93 -181.84
N THR A 219 1.87 10.39 -183.10
CA THR A 219 2.78 10.67 -184.26
C THR A 219 2.32 11.89 -185.12
N SER A 220 2.67 12.01 -186.42
CA SER A 220 2.64 13.24 -187.26
C SER A 220 2.55 13.00 -188.79
N SER A 221 2.48 14.08 -189.61
CA SER A 221 2.90 14.19 -191.05
C SER A 221 2.09 13.44 -192.15
N HIS A 222 1.95 13.88 -193.43
CA HIS A 222 2.26 15.14 -194.17
C HIS A 222 1.47 15.20 -195.53
N ASP A 223 1.93 15.98 -196.52
CA ASP A 223 1.25 16.37 -197.79
C ASP A 223 1.55 15.36 -198.94
N GLU A 224 1.15 15.42 -200.23
CA GLU A 224 0.54 16.38 -201.21
C GLU A 224 -0.28 15.56 -202.26
N HIS A 225 -1.08 16.05 -203.22
CA HIS A 225 -1.89 17.27 -203.40
C HIS A 225 -2.94 17.11 -204.54
N ASN A 226 -2.60 17.35 -205.82
CA ASN A 226 -3.46 18.02 -206.82
C ASN A 226 -4.46 17.18 -207.70
N LYS A 227 -5.45 17.88 -208.28
CA LYS A 227 -6.35 17.62 -209.44
C LYS A 227 -7.53 16.64 -209.35
N ASP A 228 -7.85 16.16 -208.16
CA ASP A 228 -9.22 15.73 -207.79
C ASP A 228 -9.84 16.75 -206.80
N ASP A 229 -9.41 18.01 -206.91
CA ASP A 229 -9.43 19.01 -205.82
C ASP A 229 -10.85 19.30 -205.29
N LEU A 230 -11.88 19.29 -206.14
CA LEU A 230 -13.26 19.57 -205.73
C LEU A 230 -13.91 18.41 -204.93
N SER A 231 -13.35 17.20 -205.00
CA SER A 231 -13.69 16.12 -204.06
C SER A 231 -12.88 16.20 -202.78
N LYS A 232 -11.64 16.72 -202.86
CA LYS A 232 -10.74 16.86 -201.70
C LYS A 232 -11.13 18.02 -200.80
N GLU A 233 -11.52 19.19 -201.32
CA GLU A 233 -12.08 20.28 -200.50
C GLU A 233 -13.26 19.80 -199.64
N LEU A 234 -14.08 18.88 -200.13
CA LEU A 234 -15.22 18.32 -199.39
C LEU A 234 -14.81 17.25 -198.35
N GLU A 235 -13.63 16.65 -198.48
CA GLU A 235 -13.01 15.78 -197.47
C GLU A 235 -12.21 16.61 -196.45
N GLU A 236 -11.53 17.66 -196.90
CA GLU A 236 -10.72 18.59 -196.11
C GLU A 236 -11.61 19.47 -195.21
N ILE A 237 -12.72 20.03 -195.72
CA ILE A 237 -13.72 20.73 -194.90
C ILE A 237 -14.36 19.79 -193.87
N LYS A 238 -14.46 18.48 -194.16
CA LYS A 238 -14.88 17.50 -193.13
C LYS A 238 -13.79 17.28 -192.10
N SER A 239 -12.51 17.13 -192.49
CA SER A 239 -11.41 16.96 -191.55
C SER A 239 -11.15 18.20 -190.71
N GLU A 240 -11.25 19.41 -191.27
CA GLU A 240 -11.22 20.67 -190.51
C GLU A 240 -12.37 20.73 -189.51
N ARG A 241 -13.58 20.28 -189.89
CA ARG A 241 -14.72 20.19 -188.97
C ARG A 241 -14.51 19.13 -187.89
N ASP A 242 -14.02 17.94 -188.23
CA ASP A 242 -13.65 16.90 -187.25
C ASP A 242 -12.52 17.40 -186.32
N GLU A 243 -11.54 18.13 -186.84
CA GLU A 243 -10.40 18.64 -186.07
C GLU A 243 -10.81 19.81 -185.16
N LEU A 244 -11.64 20.74 -185.63
CA LEU A 244 -12.32 21.74 -184.79
C LEU A 244 -13.25 21.08 -183.76
N GLU A 245 -13.90 19.97 -184.10
CA GLU A 245 -14.71 19.18 -183.18
C GLU A 245 -13.81 18.47 -182.13
N THR A 246 -12.60 18.02 -182.47
CA THR A 246 -11.62 17.56 -181.46
C THR A 246 -11.11 18.72 -180.60
N GLN A 247 -10.87 19.91 -181.16
CA GLN A 247 -10.44 21.09 -180.40
C GLN A 247 -11.54 21.56 -179.44
N TYR A 248 -12.80 21.56 -179.89
CA TYR A 248 -13.98 21.83 -179.06
C TYR A 248 -14.13 20.78 -177.95
N ASN A 249 -14.04 19.49 -178.28
CA ASN A 249 -14.09 18.42 -177.28
C ASN A 249 -12.90 18.46 -176.30
N ASN A 250 -11.71 18.86 -176.75
CA ASN A 250 -10.54 19.07 -175.88
C ASN A 250 -10.71 20.28 -174.97
N LEU A 251 -11.28 21.39 -175.46
CA LEU A 251 -11.68 22.53 -174.64
C LEU A 251 -12.79 22.15 -173.65
N LEU A 252 -13.79 21.36 -174.06
CA LEU A 252 -14.86 20.86 -173.20
C LEU A 252 -14.32 19.92 -172.12
N ASN A 253 -13.39 19.02 -172.46
CA ASN A 253 -12.68 18.15 -171.52
C ASN A 253 -11.80 18.96 -170.56
N ARG A 254 -11.16 20.06 -171.03
CA ARG A 254 -10.35 20.95 -170.21
C ARG A 254 -11.20 21.85 -169.30
N ILE A 255 -12.39 22.26 -169.73
CA ILE A 255 -13.40 22.93 -168.91
C ILE A 255 -14.01 21.94 -167.90
N SER A 256 -14.21 20.68 -168.28
CA SER A 256 -14.70 19.61 -167.40
C SER A 256 -13.68 19.24 -166.32
N SER A 257 -12.39 19.14 -166.67
CA SER A 257 -11.31 18.92 -165.71
C SER A 257 -11.07 20.15 -164.84
N MET A 258 -11.14 21.37 -165.40
CA MET A 258 -11.09 22.61 -164.60
C MET A 258 -12.28 22.74 -163.66
N LYS A 259 -13.49 22.36 -164.08
CA LYS A 259 -14.69 22.24 -163.23
C LYS A 259 -14.50 21.21 -162.12
N THR A 260 -13.87 20.07 -162.43
CA THR A 260 -13.52 19.04 -161.45
C THR A 260 -12.47 19.54 -160.45
N VAL A 261 -11.49 20.34 -160.89
CA VAL A 261 -10.53 21.01 -160.01
C VAL A 261 -11.20 22.09 -159.16
N PHE A 262 -12.15 22.86 -159.70
CA PHE A 262 -12.94 23.82 -158.92
C PHE A 262 -13.87 23.14 -157.90
N SER A 263 -14.49 22.01 -158.25
CA SER A 263 -15.23 21.17 -157.29
C SER A 263 -14.30 20.73 -156.16
N LYS A 264 -13.15 20.13 -156.48
CA LYS A 264 -12.16 19.69 -155.47
C LYS A 264 -11.54 20.82 -154.65
N MET A 265 -11.33 22.00 -155.26
CA MET A 265 -10.83 23.17 -154.55
C MET A 265 -11.92 23.77 -153.65
N LYS A 266 -13.20 23.67 -154.03
CA LYS A 266 -14.32 24.03 -153.15
C LYS A 266 -14.49 23.01 -152.02
N GLU A 267 -14.49 21.71 -152.32
CA GLU A 267 -14.52 20.62 -151.35
C GLU A 267 -13.38 20.81 -150.32
N SER A 268 -12.14 21.03 -150.77
CA SER A 268 -10.99 21.29 -149.90
C SER A 268 -11.08 22.62 -149.14
N GLN A 269 -11.75 23.64 -149.68
CA GLN A 269 -12.01 24.90 -148.98
C GLN A 269 -13.10 24.76 -147.90
N ASP A 270 -14.13 23.95 -148.16
CA ASP A 270 -15.20 23.63 -147.21
C ASP A 270 -14.66 22.70 -146.10
N GLU A 271 -13.79 21.73 -146.43
CA GLU A 271 -12.98 20.94 -145.48
C GLU A 271 -12.07 21.84 -144.62
N LEU A 272 -11.35 22.79 -145.23
CA LEU A 272 -10.50 23.75 -144.51
C LEU A 272 -11.31 24.61 -143.54
N ASN A 273 -12.54 24.98 -143.92
CA ASN A 273 -13.45 25.74 -143.05
C ASN A 273 -13.93 24.87 -141.88
N MET A 274 -14.31 23.62 -142.12
CA MET A 274 -14.69 22.67 -141.06
C MET A 274 -13.53 22.39 -140.09
N VAL A 275 -12.30 22.25 -140.59
CA VAL A 275 -11.10 22.07 -139.75
C VAL A 275 -10.79 23.34 -138.93
N LYS A 276 -11.05 24.53 -139.46
CA LYS A 276 -10.94 25.79 -138.69
C LYS A 276 -12.00 25.89 -137.60
N GLU A 277 -13.25 25.51 -137.90
CA GLU A 277 -14.34 25.50 -136.92
C GLU A 277 -14.06 24.50 -135.78
N GLN A 278 -13.55 23.31 -136.11
CA GLN A 278 -13.06 22.33 -135.12
C GLN A 278 -11.85 22.84 -134.32
N LEU A 279 -10.95 23.61 -134.94
CA LEU A 279 -9.82 24.23 -134.24
C LEU A 279 -10.29 25.34 -133.29
N GLU A 280 -11.19 26.22 -133.72
CA GLU A 280 -11.76 27.30 -132.89
C GLU A 280 -12.59 26.72 -131.74
N GLU A 281 -13.36 25.65 -131.97
CA GLU A 281 -14.01 24.94 -130.87
C GLU A 281 -12.96 24.34 -129.91
N SER A 282 -11.92 23.67 -130.42
CA SER A 282 -10.85 23.07 -129.61
C SER A 282 -10.07 24.11 -128.79
N GLU A 283 -9.83 25.30 -129.35
CA GLU A 283 -9.25 26.43 -128.63
C GLU A 283 -10.20 26.96 -127.56
N SER A 284 -11.50 27.09 -127.86
CA SER A 284 -12.52 27.48 -126.87
C SER A 284 -12.62 26.46 -125.71
N GLN A 285 -12.50 25.17 -126.00
CA GLN A 285 -12.46 24.10 -125.01
C GLN A 285 -11.18 24.17 -124.18
N ASN A 286 -10.02 24.41 -124.79
CA ASN A 286 -8.76 24.63 -124.06
C ASN A 286 -8.84 25.86 -123.13
N VAL A 287 -9.42 26.98 -123.58
CA VAL A 287 -9.61 28.17 -122.74
C VAL A 287 -10.57 27.89 -121.57
N ARG A 288 -11.66 27.15 -121.80
CA ARG A 288 -12.60 26.71 -120.75
C ARG A 288 -11.97 25.73 -119.75
N LEU A 289 -11.16 24.78 -120.23
CA LEU A 289 -10.43 23.84 -119.37
C LEU A 289 -9.35 24.55 -118.55
N LYS A 290 -8.65 25.53 -119.14
CA LYS A 290 -7.65 26.34 -118.45
C LYS A 290 -8.27 27.23 -117.38
N SER A 291 -9.38 27.91 -117.67
CA SER A 291 -10.08 28.71 -116.64
C SER A 291 -10.64 27.83 -115.50
N LYS A 292 -11.12 26.61 -115.81
CA LYS A 292 -11.53 25.63 -114.79
C LYS A 292 -10.35 25.08 -113.97
N LEU A 293 -9.18 24.91 -114.58
CA LEU A 293 -7.94 24.56 -113.89
C LEU A 293 -7.53 25.70 -112.94
N ASP A 294 -7.60 26.95 -113.39
CA ASP A 294 -7.25 28.13 -112.60
C ASP A 294 -8.22 28.34 -111.41
N THR A 295 -9.51 28.04 -111.55
CA THR A 295 -10.46 28.06 -110.41
C THR A 295 -10.20 26.92 -109.44
N LEU A 296 -10.08 25.67 -109.92
CA LEU A 296 -9.76 24.51 -109.08
C LEU A 296 -8.42 24.69 -108.33
N ASN A 297 -7.44 25.35 -108.94
CA ASN A 297 -6.16 25.64 -108.30
C ASN A 297 -6.29 26.74 -107.24
N LYS A 298 -7.18 27.74 -107.40
CA LYS A 298 -7.51 28.70 -106.33
C LYS A 298 -8.20 28.01 -105.16
N GLU A 299 -9.25 27.24 -105.42
CA GLU A 299 -9.98 26.43 -104.43
C GLU A 299 -9.03 25.50 -103.66
N LYS A 300 -8.14 24.79 -104.37
CA LYS A 300 -7.08 23.96 -103.76
C LYS A 300 -6.18 24.79 -102.82
N ASN A 301 -5.71 25.96 -103.25
CA ASN A 301 -4.84 26.81 -102.44
C ASN A 301 -5.57 27.42 -101.22
N GLU A 302 -6.88 27.65 -101.31
CA GLU A 302 -7.72 28.11 -100.18
C GLU A 302 -7.98 26.97 -99.18
N ILE A 303 -8.32 25.77 -99.67
CA ILE A 303 -8.43 24.56 -98.84
C ILE A 303 -7.08 24.24 -98.18
N GLN A 304 -5.97 24.35 -98.90
CA GLN A 304 -4.63 24.10 -98.34
C GLN A 304 -4.27 25.11 -97.23
N LYS A 305 -4.66 26.38 -97.36
CA LYS A 305 -4.53 27.37 -96.26
C LYS A 305 -5.40 26.99 -95.07
N ALA A 306 -6.66 26.63 -95.29
CA ALA A 306 -7.60 26.23 -94.23
C ALA A 306 -7.13 24.97 -93.48
N VAL A 307 -6.53 24.00 -94.18
CA VAL A 307 -5.89 22.83 -93.57
C VAL A 307 -4.69 23.26 -92.71
N VAL A 308 -3.82 24.15 -93.20
CA VAL A 308 -2.66 24.63 -92.42
C VAL A 308 -3.09 25.42 -91.18
N THR A 309 -4.13 26.26 -91.25
CA THR A 309 -4.66 26.96 -90.06
C THR A 309 -5.29 25.97 -89.08
N LEU A 310 -6.11 25.02 -89.56
CA LEU A 310 -6.75 24.02 -88.70
C LEU A 310 -5.73 23.07 -88.05
N SER A 311 -4.65 22.69 -88.75
CA SER A 311 -3.53 21.93 -88.16
C SER A 311 -2.76 22.73 -87.13
N LYS A 312 -2.64 24.06 -87.27
CA LYS A 312 -2.05 24.93 -86.25
C LYS A 312 -2.98 25.03 -85.04
N GLU A 313 -4.26 25.29 -85.24
CA GLU A 313 -5.28 25.35 -84.19
C GLU A 313 -5.34 24.03 -83.41
N PHE A 314 -5.30 22.89 -84.10
CA PHE A 314 -5.20 21.58 -83.47
C PHE A 314 -3.91 21.44 -82.64
N SER A 315 -2.75 21.83 -83.18
CA SER A 315 -1.49 21.78 -82.45
C SER A 315 -1.47 22.71 -81.23
N ASP A 316 -2.12 23.87 -81.29
CA ASP A 316 -2.20 24.81 -80.17
C ASP A 316 -3.20 24.32 -79.10
N LEU A 317 -4.30 23.69 -79.50
CA LEU A 317 -5.27 23.03 -78.61
C LEU A 317 -4.69 21.77 -77.93
N ASP A 318 -3.83 21.01 -78.62
CA ASP A 318 -3.14 19.83 -78.08
C ASP A 318 -2.14 20.22 -76.97
N LYS A 319 -1.49 21.39 -77.11
CA LYS A 319 -0.67 22.00 -76.03
C LYS A 319 -1.53 22.44 -74.85
N GLU A 320 -2.69 23.06 -75.10
CA GLU A 320 -3.62 23.46 -74.05
C GLU A 320 -4.16 22.25 -73.29
N HIS A 321 -4.51 21.16 -74.00
CA HIS A 321 -4.91 19.89 -73.39
C HIS A 321 -3.78 19.26 -72.57
N SER A 322 -2.52 19.29 -73.03
CA SER A 322 -1.39 18.83 -72.22
C SER A 322 -1.25 19.66 -70.94
N ALA A 323 -1.25 20.99 -71.04
CA ALA A 323 -1.11 21.88 -69.89
C ALA A 323 -2.26 21.74 -68.87
N LEU A 324 -3.50 21.53 -69.35
CA LEU A 324 -4.65 21.24 -68.49
C LEU A 324 -4.56 19.84 -67.85
N GLN A 325 -4.04 18.85 -68.58
CA GLN A 325 -3.80 17.50 -68.03
C GLN A 325 -2.73 17.54 -66.95
N ASP A 326 -1.66 18.30 -67.14
CA ASP A 326 -0.58 18.48 -66.16
C ASP A 326 -1.10 19.18 -64.90
N GLN A 327 -1.90 20.24 -65.03
CA GLN A 327 -2.59 20.89 -63.89
C GLN A 327 -3.56 19.94 -63.17
N CYS A 328 -4.28 19.09 -63.92
CA CYS A 328 -5.16 18.08 -63.31
C CYS A 328 -4.37 16.98 -62.59
N ASN A 329 -3.16 16.67 -63.03
CA ASN A 329 -2.25 15.74 -62.33
C ASN A 329 -1.69 16.41 -61.06
N GLU A 330 -1.23 17.66 -61.15
CA GLU A 330 -0.71 18.43 -60.01
C GLU A 330 -1.77 18.58 -58.90
N HIS A 331 -2.98 19.05 -59.23
CA HIS A 331 -4.07 19.13 -58.26
C HIS A 331 -4.51 17.75 -57.73
N ARG A 332 -4.38 16.68 -58.51
CA ARG A 332 -4.62 15.32 -58.01
C ARG A 332 -3.57 14.95 -56.97
N GLU A 333 -2.29 15.18 -57.22
CA GLU A 333 -1.20 14.90 -56.27
C GLU A 333 -1.28 15.77 -55.01
N GLU A 334 -1.67 17.05 -55.14
CA GLU A 334 -2.00 17.90 -53.99
C GLU A 334 -3.10 17.28 -53.12
N ILE A 335 -4.22 16.87 -53.74
CA ILE A 335 -5.36 16.23 -53.08
C ILE A 335 -4.97 14.90 -52.43
N GLU A 336 -4.21 14.03 -53.13
CA GLU A 336 -3.69 12.76 -52.61
C GLU A 336 -2.79 13.02 -51.38
N SER A 337 -1.95 14.07 -51.43
CA SER A 337 -1.10 14.48 -50.30
C SER A 337 -1.90 15.06 -49.11
N LEU A 338 -3.01 15.75 -49.37
CA LEU A 338 -3.88 16.32 -48.35
C LEU A 338 -4.72 15.24 -47.67
N TYR A 339 -5.23 14.26 -48.43
CA TYR A 339 -5.84 13.06 -47.84
C TYR A 339 -4.83 12.27 -47.01
N SER A 340 -3.60 12.07 -47.49
CA SER A 340 -2.54 11.39 -46.71
C SER A 340 -2.24 12.09 -45.37
N LYS A 341 -2.17 13.43 -45.34
CA LYS A 341 -1.99 14.23 -44.11
C LYS A 341 -3.21 14.20 -43.20
N LEU A 342 -4.42 14.17 -43.77
CA LEU A 342 -5.67 14.05 -43.01
C LEU A 342 -5.81 12.65 -42.39
N GLU A 343 -5.41 11.62 -43.12
CA GLU A 343 -5.35 10.24 -42.67
C GLU A 343 -4.31 10.07 -41.55
N SER A 344 -3.09 10.63 -41.70
CA SER A 344 -2.07 10.54 -40.64
C SER A 344 -2.53 11.25 -39.37
N SER A 345 -2.99 12.50 -39.46
CA SER A 345 -3.47 13.26 -38.30
C SER A 345 -4.74 12.67 -37.68
N SER A 346 -5.63 12.06 -38.47
CA SER A 346 -6.78 11.30 -37.94
C SER A 346 -6.33 10.06 -37.16
N ASN A 347 -5.31 9.35 -37.64
CA ASN A 347 -4.75 8.19 -36.94
C ASN A 347 -3.93 8.60 -35.70
N GLU A 348 -3.20 9.71 -35.75
CA GLU A 348 -2.52 10.33 -34.59
C GLU A 348 -3.53 10.69 -33.49
N ILE A 349 -4.59 11.44 -33.82
CA ILE A 349 -5.67 11.80 -32.87
C ILE A 349 -6.40 10.56 -32.34
N SER A 350 -6.61 9.53 -33.17
CA SER A 350 -7.20 8.25 -32.74
C SER A 350 -6.31 7.54 -31.71
N ASN A 351 -4.99 7.52 -31.93
CA ASN A 351 -4.02 6.92 -31.01
C ASN A 351 -3.90 7.71 -29.70
N GLU A 352 -3.86 9.04 -29.74
CA GLU A 352 -3.88 9.90 -28.55
C GLU A 352 -5.17 9.68 -27.73
N LEU A 353 -6.34 9.62 -28.41
CA LEU A 353 -7.63 9.36 -27.78
C LEU A 353 -7.67 7.97 -27.13
N ASN A 354 -7.05 6.96 -27.73
CA ASN A 354 -6.94 5.63 -27.16
C ASN A 354 -5.99 5.59 -25.96
N SER A 355 -4.80 6.21 -26.03
CA SER A 355 -3.88 6.32 -24.88
C SER A 355 -4.55 7.02 -23.70
N SER A 356 -5.17 8.18 -23.93
CA SER A 356 -5.88 8.91 -22.88
C SER A 356 -7.08 8.12 -22.32
N ARG A 357 -7.72 7.28 -23.13
CA ARG A 357 -8.79 6.37 -22.70
C ARG A 357 -8.28 5.22 -21.83
N GLU A 358 -7.11 4.67 -22.13
CA GLU A 358 -6.44 3.65 -21.33
C GLU A 358 -5.94 4.22 -20.00
N GLU A 359 -5.31 5.40 -20.00
CA GLU A 359 -4.96 6.15 -18.79
C GLU A 359 -6.20 6.43 -17.92
N ASN A 360 -7.31 6.87 -18.52
CA ASN A 360 -8.58 7.06 -17.82
C ASN A 360 -9.18 5.76 -17.27
N ALA A 361 -8.85 4.59 -17.83
CA ALA A 361 -9.28 3.29 -17.30
C ALA A 361 -8.39 2.86 -16.13
N GLN A 362 -7.07 3.04 -16.25
CA GLN A 362 -6.10 2.78 -15.18
C GLN A 362 -6.36 3.65 -13.95
N LEU A 363 -6.57 4.96 -14.13
CA LEU A 363 -6.91 5.88 -13.05
C LEU A 363 -8.23 5.52 -12.36
N LYS A 364 -9.21 4.96 -13.09
CA LYS A 364 -10.46 4.48 -12.48
C LYS A 364 -10.25 3.22 -11.64
N SER A 365 -9.44 2.27 -12.11
CA SER A 365 -9.04 1.09 -11.32
C SER A 365 -8.35 1.53 -10.02
N GLN A 366 -7.36 2.43 -10.11
CA GLN A 366 -6.66 2.98 -8.94
C GLN A 366 -7.59 3.71 -7.96
N ILE A 367 -8.59 4.46 -8.45
CA ILE A 367 -9.60 5.10 -7.59
C ILE A 367 -10.49 4.05 -6.90
N GLU A 368 -10.90 2.99 -7.60
CA GLU A 368 -11.75 1.93 -7.04
C GLU A 368 -10.97 1.06 -6.02
N GLU A 369 -9.70 0.74 -6.31
CA GLU A 369 -8.76 0.11 -5.38
C GLU A 369 -8.54 0.96 -4.12
N LEU A 370 -8.28 2.27 -4.28
CA LEU A 370 -8.14 3.20 -3.16
C LEU A 370 -9.43 3.38 -2.37
N MET A 371 -10.61 3.31 -3.01
CA MET A 371 -11.90 3.31 -2.32
C MET A 371 -12.08 2.04 -1.46
N ILE A 372 -11.69 0.86 -1.95
CA ILE A 372 -11.73 -0.38 -1.18
C ILE A 372 -10.78 -0.31 0.03
N VAL A 373 -9.53 0.14 -0.17
CA VAL A 373 -8.57 0.33 0.92
C VAL A 373 -9.08 1.35 1.94
N LEU A 374 -9.67 2.45 1.49
CA LEU A 374 -10.24 3.48 2.36
C LEU A 374 -11.45 2.96 3.16
N GLU A 375 -12.34 2.15 2.56
CA GLU A 375 -13.48 1.57 3.28
C GLU A 375 -13.03 0.52 4.31
N ASN A 376 -12.07 -0.34 3.95
CA ASN A 376 -11.43 -1.26 4.90
C ASN A 376 -10.82 -0.48 6.09
N SER A 377 -10.09 0.60 5.82
CA SER A 377 -9.49 1.43 6.87
C SER A 377 -10.53 2.12 7.77
N LYS A 378 -11.71 2.48 7.25
CA LYS A 378 -12.83 2.95 8.09
C LYS A 378 -13.35 1.82 8.99
N GLN A 379 -13.48 0.61 8.46
CA GLN A 379 -13.96 -0.55 9.20
C GLN A 379 -13.00 -0.90 10.35
N ASP A 380 -11.69 -0.89 10.08
CA ASP A 380 -10.65 -1.03 11.11
C ASP A 380 -10.75 0.10 12.16
N ILE A 381 -10.97 1.35 11.75
CA ILE A 381 -11.17 2.48 12.66
C ILE A 381 -12.45 2.34 13.49
N THR A 382 -13.52 1.72 12.98
CA THR A 382 -14.72 1.42 13.80
C THR A 382 -14.46 0.29 14.79
N LEU A 383 -13.83 -0.82 14.37
CA LEU A 383 -13.49 -1.93 15.25
C LEU A 383 -12.52 -1.50 16.37
N LEU A 384 -11.55 -0.63 16.06
CA LEU A 384 -10.63 -0.05 17.05
C LEU A 384 -11.32 0.93 18.01
N LYS A 385 -12.42 1.59 17.60
CA LYS A 385 -13.25 2.41 18.50
C LYS A 385 -14.09 1.53 19.42
N GLU A 386 -14.76 0.53 18.88
CA GLU A 386 -15.54 -0.44 19.65
C GLU A 386 -14.65 -1.12 20.72
N ALA A 387 -13.48 -1.62 20.33
CA ALA A 387 -12.51 -2.20 21.26
C ALA A 387 -11.95 -1.20 22.30
N LYS A 388 -11.79 0.08 21.93
CA LYS A 388 -11.38 1.15 22.86
C LYS A 388 -12.48 1.44 23.88
N ASP A 389 -13.73 1.54 23.44
CA ASP A 389 -14.86 1.89 24.29
C ASP A 389 -15.21 0.71 25.22
N ASP A 390 -15.07 -0.54 24.77
CA ASP A 390 -15.08 -1.74 25.62
C ASP A 390 -13.95 -1.72 26.66
N LEU A 391 -12.74 -1.34 26.29
CA LEU A 391 -11.61 -1.22 27.23
C LEU A 391 -11.83 -0.09 28.26
N GLU A 392 -12.43 1.04 27.87
CA GLU A 392 -12.79 2.12 28.79
C GLU A 392 -13.90 1.69 29.76
N LEU A 393 -14.91 0.94 29.29
CA LEU A 393 -15.96 0.36 30.13
C LEU A 393 -15.38 -0.65 31.14
N ASN A 394 -14.47 -1.52 30.69
CA ASN A 394 -13.76 -2.47 31.56
C ASN A 394 -12.87 -1.75 32.59
N LEU A 395 -12.15 -0.70 32.18
CA LEU A 395 -11.34 0.13 33.08
C LEU A 395 -12.22 0.84 34.11
N GLU A 396 -13.37 1.40 33.73
CA GLU A 396 -14.30 2.03 34.67
C GLU A 396 -14.88 1.02 35.67
N ASN A 397 -15.17 -0.21 35.24
CA ASN A 397 -15.57 -1.30 36.12
C ASN A 397 -14.47 -1.69 37.11
N ILE A 398 -13.22 -1.85 36.64
CA ILE A 398 -12.05 -2.11 37.51
C ILE A 398 -11.83 -0.96 38.50
N LEU A 399 -12.08 0.31 38.11
CA LEU A 399 -12.03 1.44 39.04
C LEU A 399 -13.17 1.40 40.08
N LYS A 400 -14.39 1.03 39.69
CA LYS A 400 -15.52 0.83 40.61
C LYS A 400 -15.24 -0.30 41.60
N GLU A 401 -14.63 -1.40 41.15
CA GLU A 401 -14.22 -2.51 42.01
C GLU A 401 -13.07 -2.13 42.94
N LYS A 402 -12.02 -1.47 42.42
CA LYS A 402 -10.94 -0.91 43.22
C LYS A 402 -11.45 0.04 44.31
N TYR A 403 -12.43 0.89 44.00
CA TYR A 403 -13.04 1.79 44.98
C TYR A 403 -13.82 1.05 46.08
N LYS A 404 -14.60 0.00 45.71
CA LYS A 404 -15.25 -0.88 46.69
C LYS A 404 -14.21 -1.56 47.60
N MET A 405 -13.19 -2.18 47.01
CA MET A 405 -12.12 -2.87 47.74
C MET A 405 -11.32 -1.93 48.64
N GLN A 406 -11.09 -0.68 48.21
CA GLN A 406 -10.44 0.34 49.02
C GLN A 406 -11.31 0.79 50.21
N ASN A 407 -12.63 0.82 50.06
CA ASN A 407 -13.53 1.13 51.17
C ASN A 407 -13.60 -0.04 52.16
N THR A 408 -13.74 -1.29 51.69
CA THR A 408 -13.72 -2.46 52.59
C THR A 408 -12.37 -2.64 53.29
N LEU A 409 -11.25 -2.23 52.67
CA LEU A 409 -9.95 -2.17 53.33
C LEU A 409 -9.94 -1.12 54.45
N LYS A 410 -10.44 0.10 54.22
CA LYS A 410 -10.55 1.13 55.27
C LYS A 410 -11.48 0.74 56.41
N GLU A 411 -12.57 0.06 56.09
CA GLU A 411 -13.51 -0.48 57.08
C GLU A 411 -12.78 -1.51 57.97
N LEU A 412 -12.06 -2.46 57.36
CA LEU A 412 -11.26 -3.46 58.09
C LEU A 412 -10.06 -2.85 58.84
N GLU A 413 -9.40 -1.83 58.29
CA GLU A 413 -8.35 -1.05 58.97
C GLU A 413 -8.90 -0.34 60.21
N SER A 414 -10.11 0.24 60.12
CA SER A 414 -10.80 0.88 61.24
C SER A 414 -11.28 -0.12 62.29
N GLU A 415 -11.77 -1.30 61.90
CA GLU A 415 -12.12 -2.38 62.83
C GLU A 415 -10.88 -2.92 63.55
N LEU A 416 -9.75 -3.06 62.83
CA LEU A 416 -8.48 -3.48 63.41
C LEU A 416 -7.91 -2.43 64.38
N GLU A 417 -7.98 -1.14 64.04
CA GLU A 417 -7.57 -0.04 64.94
C GLU A 417 -8.49 0.05 66.17
N GLN A 418 -9.80 -0.17 66.02
CA GLN A 418 -10.74 -0.25 67.14
C GLN A 418 -10.43 -1.45 68.05
N SER A 419 -10.17 -2.63 67.49
CA SER A 419 -9.80 -3.82 68.27
C SER A 419 -8.43 -3.64 68.96
N LEU A 420 -7.47 -3.02 68.28
CA LEU A 420 -6.15 -2.74 68.84
C LEU A 420 -6.20 -1.69 69.97
N THR A 421 -7.04 -0.67 69.85
CA THR A 421 -7.28 0.29 70.94
C THR A 421 -8.01 -0.35 72.12
N GLN A 422 -9.00 -1.22 71.89
CA GLN A 422 -9.63 -2.03 72.94
C GLN A 422 -8.60 -2.90 73.68
N TYR A 423 -7.76 -3.66 72.97
CA TYR A 423 -6.69 -4.45 73.62
C TYR A 423 -5.65 -3.56 74.33
N GLN A 424 -5.38 -2.34 73.84
CA GLN A 424 -4.55 -1.37 74.57
C GLN A 424 -5.24 -0.84 75.83
N GLU A 425 -6.57 -0.71 75.87
CA GLU A 425 -7.32 -0.31 77.06
C GLU A 425 -7.40 -1.46 78.07
N GLU A 426 -7.76 -2.67 77.63
CA GLU A 426 -7.70 -3.88 78.46
C GLU A 426 -6.30 -4.07 79.07
N THR A 427 -5.22 -3.94 78.29
CA THR A 427 -3.85 -4.09 78.83
C THR A 427 -3.45 -2.94 79.77
N LYS A 428 -3.98 -1.71 79.61
CA LYS A 428 -3.84 -0.63 80.60
C LYS A 428 -4.60 -0.97 81.89
N GLU A 429 -5.85 -1.44 81.80
CA GLU A 429 -6.66 -1.85 82.95
C GLU A 429 -6.01 -3.02 83.71
N ARG A 430 -5.61 -4.09 83.01
CA ARG A 430 -4.84 -5.20 83.60
C ARG A 430 -3.53 -4.74 84.21
N THR A 431 -2.86 -3.73 83.64
CA THR A 431 -1.66 -3.13 84.23
C THR A 431 -1.97 -2.34 85.50
N LEU A 432 -3.14 -1.68 85.59
CA LEU A 432 -3.60 -1.01 86.82
C LEU A 432 -4.06 -2.02 87.89
N GLU A 433 -4.74 -3.09 87.50
CA GLU A 433 -5.09 -4.24 88.36
C GLU A 433 -3.81 -4.90 88.92
N ILE A 434 -2.82 -5.19 88.08
CA ILE A 434 -1.53 -5.74 88.51
C ILE A 434 -0.79 -4.75 89.43
N LYS A 435 -0.89 -3.43 89.21
CA LYS A 435 -0.29 -2.42 90.10
C LYS A 435 -1.01 -2.36 91.45
N SER A 436 -2.35 -2.44 91.49
CA SER A 436 -3.10 -2.41 92.75
C SER A 436 -2.91 -3.70 93.55
N LEU A 437 -2.90 -4.86 92.89
CA LEU A 437 -2.57 -6.15 93.51
C LEU A 437 -1.12 -6.19 94.02
N ARG A 438 -0.15 -5.60 93.30
CA ARG A 438 1.21 -5.42 93.81
C ARG A 438 1.27 -4.51 95.02
N ALA A 439 0.59 -3.35 95.00
CA ALA A 439 0.55 -2.46 96.16
C ALA A 439 -0.11 -3.11 97.39
N GLN A 440 -1.16 -3.92 97.19
CA GLN A 440 -1.76 -4.74 98.25
C GLN A 440 -0.76 -5.78 98.77
N LEU A 441 -0.08 -6.51 97.88
CA LEU A 441 0.94 -7.49 98.25
C LEU A 441 2.11 -6.84 99.01
N ASP A 442 2.62 -5.70 98.55
CA ASP A 442 3.70 -4.95 99.21
C ASP A 442 3.26 -4.47 100.61
N SER A 443 2.02 -3.98 100.77
CA SER A 443 1.48 -3.60 102.09
C SER A 443 1.31 -4.81 103.03
N SER A 444 0.90 -5.96 102.48
CA SER A 444 0.81 -7.22 103.23
C SER A 444 2.19 -7.73 103.63
N VAL A 445 3.19 -7.62 102.73
CA VAL A 445 4.59 -7.94 102.99
C VAL A 445 5.21 -7.02 104.04
N GLU A 446 4.91 -5.72 104.05
CA GLU A 446 5.41 -4.83 105.10
C GLU A 446 4.74 -5.10 106.45
N SER A 447 3.42 -5.36 106.49
CA SER A 447 2.74 -5.79 107.72
C SER A 447 3.23 -7.16 108.21
N PHE A 448 3.66 -8.05 107.31
CA PHE A 448 4.32 -9.30 107.64
C PHE A 448 5.74 -9.07 108.18
N LYS A 449 6.53 -8.13 107.63
CA LYS A 449 7.82 -7.73 108.20
C LYS A 449 7.65 -7.10 109.59
N GLU A 450 6.63 -6.28 109.80
CA GLU A 450 6.32 -5.72 111.11
C GLU A 450 5.94 -6.81 112.11
N SER A 451 5.06 -7.74 111.70
CA SER A 451 4.73 -8.94 112.47
C SER A 451 5.98 -9.79 112.77
N SER A 452 6.90 -9.92 111.82
CA SER A 452 8.18 -10.64 111.98
C SER A 452 9.11 -9.95 112.99
N LYS A 453 9.22 -8.61 112.96
CA LYS A 453 9.97 -7.83 113.97
C LYS A 453 9.34 -7.98 115.37
N ILE A 454 8.01 -8.03 115.45
CA ILE A 454 7.29 -8.32 116.71
C ILE A 454 7.60 -9.75 117.18
N ILE A 455 7.62 -10.73 116.29
CA ILE A 455 8.04 -12.11 116.62
C ILE A 455 9.50 -12.17 117.07
N GLU A 456 10.42 -11.45 116.42
CA GLU A 456 11.84 -11.37 116.83
C GLU A 456 12.00 -10.76 118.22
N THR A 457 11.35 -9.63 118.50
CA THR A 457 11.41 -8.99 119.83
C THR A 457 10.74 -9.82 120.93
N LEU A 458 9.65 -10.53 120.62
CA LEU A 458 9.06 -11.53 121.52
C LEU A 458 10.00 -12.73 121.73
N THR A 459 10.73 -13.17 120.71
CA THR A 459 11.71 -14.27 120.80
C THR A 459 12.91 -13.86 121.65
N GLN A 460 13.43 -12.65 121.49
CA GLN A 460 14.47 -12.07 122.37
C GLN A 460 13.99 -12.01 123.82
N LYS A 461 12.74 -11.58 124.05
CA LYS A 461 12.13 -11.54 125.39
C LYS A 461 11.89 -12.94 125.99
N ILE A 462 11.64 -13.95 125.17
CA ILE A 462 11.60 -15.35 125.60
C ILE A 462 13.01 -15.82 125.98
N GLU A 463 14.06 -15.44 125.25
CA GLU A 463 15.43 -15.83 125.58
C GLU A 463 15.91 -15.18 126.89
N SER A 464 15.61 -13.89 127.13
CA SER A 464 15.90 -13.28 128.44
C SER A 464 15.14 -13.95 129.57
N MET A 465 13.87 -14.33 129.36
CA MET A 465 13.10 -15.10 130.36
C MET A 465 13.66 -16.52 130.59
N LYS A 466 14.32 -17.15 129.60
CA LYS A 466 15.07 -18.40 129.83
C LYS A 466 16.32 -18.15 130.67
N GLU A 467 17.03 -17.04 130.46
CA GLU A 467 18.19 -16.67 131.25
C GLU A 467 17.81 -16.41 132.72
N ASP A 468 16.70 -15.70 132.96
CA ASP A 468 16.07 -15.54 134.30
C ASP A 468 15.69 -16.89 134.93
N VAL A 469 15.13 -17.82 134.15
CA VAL A 469 14.83 -19.19 134.61
C VAL A 469 16.13 -19.95 134.96
N SER A 470 17.24 -19.71 134.25
CA SER A 470 18.55 -20.28 134.60
C SER A 470 19.09 -19.72 135.92
N LEU A 471 18.87 -18.43 136.20
CA LEU A 471 19.23 -17.79 137.46
C LEU A 471 18.36 -18.34 138.61
N LYS A 472 17.05 -18.49 138.38
CA LYS A 472 16.14 -19.15 139.33
C LYS A 472 16.58 -20.59 139.66
N ALA A 473 17.01 -21.37 138.67
CA ALA A 473 17.50 -22.73 138.88
C ALA A 473 18.81 -22.78 139.72
N LYS A 474 19.69 -21.79 139.58
CA LYS A 474 20.89 -21.64 140.44
C LYS A 474 20.49 -21.32 141.88
N LEU A 475 19.59 -20.35 142.08
CA LEU A 475 19.06 -19.98 143.40
C LEU A 475 18.30 -21.14 144.07
N GLU A 476 17.57 -21.96 143.32
CA GLU A 476 16.89 -23.14 143.85
C GLU A 476 17.89 -24.20 144.35
N LYS A 477 19.06 -24.31 143.71
CA LYS A 477 20.15 -25.16 144.21
C LYS A 477 20.73 -24.61 145.51
N GLU A 478 21.04 -23.31 145.58
CA GLU A 478 21.51 -22.68 146.82
C GLU A 478 20.50 -22.86 147.97
N CYS A 479 19.20 -22.73 147.70
CA CYS A 479 18.15 -23.01 148.68
C CYS A 479 18.20 -24.46 149.20
N LYS A 480 18.43 -25.46 148.33
CA LYS A 480 18.55 -26.87 148.73
C LYS A 480 19.81 -27.11 149.58
N ASP A 481 20.94 -26.49 149.21
CA ASP A 481 22.19 -26.57 149.99
C ASP A 481 22.03 -25.89 151.37
N ARG A 482 21.31 -24.75 151.45
CA ARG A 482 20.94 -24.11 152.72
C ARG A 482 19.99 -24.96 153.57
N VAL A 483 19.01 -25.63 152.97
CA VAL A 483 18.11 -26.57 153.68
C VAL A 483 18.89 -27.76 154.24
N LEU A 484 19.89 -28.30 153.51
CA LEU A 484 20.81 -29.32 154.03
C LEU A 484 21.65 -28.80 155.22
N GLN A 485 22.12 -27.55 155.17
CA GLN A 485 22.84 -26.92 156.28
C GLN A 485 21.93 -26.74 157.52
N ILE A 486 20.69 -26.32 157.33
CA ILE A 486 19.66 -26.23 158.39
C ILE A 486 19.35 -27.62 158.97
N GLY A 487 19.30 -28.67 158.14
CA GLY A 487 19.10 -30.05 158.58
C GLY A 487 20.19 -30.54 159.55
N LYS A 488 21.46 -30.23 159.26
CA LYS A 488 22.59 -30.56 160.15
C LYS A 488 22.49 -29.82 161.49
N LEU A 489 22.32 -28.49 161.45
CA LEU A 489 22.19 -27.66 162.66
C LEU A 489 20.98 -28.05 163.52
N ARG A 490 19.87 -28.46 162.89
CA ARG A 490 18.70 -29.00 163.62
C ARG A 490 19.02 -30.30 164.35
N HIS A 491 19.78 -31.22 163.76
CA HIS A 491 20.19 -32.45 164.45
C HIS A 491 21.11 -32.17 165.65
N GLU A 492 22.07 -31.25 165.52
CA GLU A 492 22.92 -30.84 166.66
C GLU A 492 22.08 -30.20 167.79
N ALA A 493 21.12 -29.32 167.46
CA ALA A 493 20.23 -28.71 168.43
C ALA A 493 19.28 -29.71 169.13
N ILE A 494 18.84 -30.76 168.43
CA ILE A 494 18.02 -31.83 169.00
C ILE A 494 18.83 -32.64 170.03
N ILE A 495 20.06 -33.04 169.68
CA ILE A 495 20.96 -33.77 170.59
C ILE A 495 21.27 -32.92 171.84
N LEU A 496 21.52 -31.62 171.67
CA LEU A 496 21.80 -30.72 172.79
C LEU A 496 20.61 -30.59 173.76
N ASN A 497 19.37 -30.52 173.25
CA ASN A 497 18.16 -30.48 174.06
C ASN A 497 17.89 -31.79 174.82
N GLU A 498 18.27 -32.95 174.25
CA GLU A 498 18.15 -34.23 174.93
C GLU A 498 19.07 -34.29 176.16
N HIS A 499 20.32 -33.83 176.04
CA HIS A 499 21.23 -33.68 177.18
C HIS A 499 20.69 -32.70 178.24
N LEU A 500 20.12 -31.57 177.83
CA LEU A 500 19.63 -30.53 178.75
C LEU A 500 18.37 -30.98 179.51
N THR A 501 17.44 -31.67 178.84
CA THR A 501 16.22 -32.22 179.45
C THR A 501 16.55 -33.27 180.51
N LYS A 502 17.58 -34.10 180.25
CA LYS A 502 18.06 -35.11 181.19
C LYS A 502 18.67 -34.51 182.47
N ALA A 503 19.19 -33.29 182.42
CA ALA A 503 19.65 -32.54 183.59
C ALA A 503 18.49 -31.87 184.36
N LEU A 504 17.55 -31.20 183.66
CA LEU A 504 16.42 -30.52 184.30
C LEU A 504 15.49 -31.47 185.08
N SER A 505 15.42 -32.75 184.67
CA SER A 505 14.65 -33.78 185.38
C SER A 505 15.09 -34.01 186.83
N MET A 506 16.30 -33.60 187.24
CA MET A 506 16.79 -33.75 188.62
C MET A 506 16.56 -32.51 189.50
N LEU A 507 16.01 -31.41 188.94
CA LEU A 507 15.91 -30.12 189.66
C LEU A 507 14.47 -29.76 190.08
N LYS A 508 13.45 -30.38 189.49
CA LYS A 508 12.03 -29.96 189.63
C LYS A 508 11.30 -30.70 190.74
N GLN A 509 11.64 -30.44 192.00
CA GLN A 509 10.96 -31.06 193.17
C GLN A 509 10.65 -30.10 194.33
N SER A 510 10.62 -28.79 194.06
CA SER A 510 10.31 -27.68 194.98
C SER A 510 10.00 -26.41 194.17
N SER A 511 9.37 -25.34 194.68
CA SER A 511 8.41 -25.16 195.80
C SER A 511 7.75 -23.78 195.60
N ASP A 512 6.48 -23.57 195.96
CA ASP A 512 5.72 -22.37 195.56
C ASP A 512 4.59 -21.94 196.53
N SER A 513 4.11 -20.69 196.35
CA SER A 513 2.87 -20.03 196.82
C SER A 513 2.79 -19.31 198.19
N GLU A 514 2.03 -18.19 198.19
CA GLU A 514 1.83 -17.20 199.29
C GLU A 514 0.48 -16.45 199.08
N SER A 515 -0.32 -16.15 200.13
CA SER A 515 -1.59 -15.37 200.05
C SER A 515 -2.15 -14.92 201.44
N VAL A 516 -3.17 -14.03 201.48
CA VAL A 516 -3.65 -13.30 202.70
C VAL A 516 -5.19 -13.15 202.79
N ASP A 517 -5.73 -13.00 204.01
CA ASP A 517 -7.15 -13.12 204.40
C ASP A 517 -8.03 -11.84 204.41
N LYS A 518 -9.36 -12.05 204.52
CA LYS A 518 -10.43 -11.07 204.22
C LYS A 518 -11.20 -10.48 205.41
N GLU A 519 -11.34 -11.16 206.54
CA GLU A 519 -12.34 -10.80 207.56
C GLU A 519 -12.01 -9.54 208.38
N LEU A 520 -10.72 -9.32 208.67
CA LEU A 520 -10.25 -8.26 209.59
C LEU A 520 -10.69 -6.85 209.18
N ILE A 521 -10.80 -6.61 207.87
CA ILE A 521 -11.08 -5.32 207.25
C ILE A 521 -12.51 -4.83 207.54
N SER A 522 -13.48 -5.74 207.66
CA SER A 522 -14.90 -5.40 207.79
C SER A 522 -15.21 -4.69 209.12
N ASN A 523 -14.55 -5.11 210.20
CA ASN A 523 -14.84 -4.60 211.55
C ASN A 523 -14.37 -3.16 211.78
N LEU A 524 -13.26 -2.72 211.17
CA LEU A 524 -12.79 -1.34 211.33
C LEU A 524 -13.74 -0.33 210.68
N LEU A 525 -14.34 -0.68 209.53
CA LEU A 525 -15.24 0.21 208.78
C LEU A 525 -16.50 0.60 209.59
N ILE A 526 -17.07 -0.37 210.32
CA ILE A 526 -18.28 -0.17 211.13
C ILE A 526 -17.99 0.80 212.30
N SER A 527 -16.84 0.65 212.96
CA SER A 527 -16.40 1.51 214.06
C SER A 527 -16.34 2.99 213.65
N PHE A 528 -15.78 3.27 212.45
CA PHE A 528 -15.65 4.64 211.94
C PHE A 528 -17.00 5.35 211.77
N VAL A 529 -18.06 4.65 211.35
CA VAL A 529 -19.37 5.27 211.06
C VAL A 529 -20.09 5.73 212.33
N ALA A 530 -19.98 4.98 213.43
CA ALA A 530 -20.73 5.23 214.67
C ALA A 530 -20.33 6.51 215.44
N ILE A 531 -19.15 7.06 215.19
CA ILE A 531 -18.60 8.19 215.97
C ILE A 531 -19.21 9.54 215.50
N PRO A 532 -19.78 10.36 216.41
CA PRO A 532 -20.31 11.70 216.10
C PRO A 532 -19.26 12.67 215.51
N ARG A 533 -19.72 13.67 214.75
CA ARG A 533 -18.89 14.53 213.88
C ARG A 533 -17.99 15.57 214.59
N ALA A 534 -17.65 15.37 215.87
CA ALA A 534 -16.84 16.30 216.67
C ALA A 534 -15.83 15.60 217.62
N ASP A 535 -15.69 14.27 217.57
CA ASP A 535 -14.73 13.53 218.38
C ASP A 535 -13.45 13.23 217.57
N PRO A 536 -12.24 13.59 218.05
CA PRO A 536 -10.98 13.33 217.35
C PRO A 536 -10.70 11.83 217.10
N ARG A 537 -11.24 10.90 217.90
CA ARG A 537 -11.08 9.44 217.73
C ARG A 537 -11.47 8.93 216.34
N LYS A 538 -12.31 9.69 215.62
CA LYS A 538 -12.75 9.34 214.26
C LYS A 538 -11.58 9.33 213.25
N PHE A 539 -10.52 10.10 213.49
CA PHE A 539 -9.33 10.13 212.62
C PHE A 539 -8.38 8.95 212.86
N GLU A 540 -8.15 8.57 214.12
CA GLU A 540 -7.27 7.43 214.49
C GLU A 540 -7.73 6.10 213.85
N VAL A 541 -9.05 5.85 213.84
CA VAL A 541 -9.64 4.66 213.20
C VAL A 541 -9.44 4.67 211.68
N LEU A 542 -9.47 5.86 211.05
CA LEU A 542 -9.29 6.02 209.61
C LEU A 542 -7.83 5.84 209.18
N GLU A 543 -6.89 6.29 210.02
CA GLU A 543 -5.45 6.11 209.82
C GLU A 543 -5.05 4.63 209.87
N LEU A 544 -5.60 3.87 210.84
CA LEU A 544 -5.39 2.42 210.96
C LEU A 544 -5.89 1.63 209.73
N ILE A 545 -7.05 1.99 209.17
CA ILE A 545 -7.56 1.39 207.91
C ILE A 545 -6.57 1.65 206.77
N SER A 546 -6.00 2.85 206.70
CA SER A 546 -5.06 3.21 205.64
C SER A 546 -3.75 2.40 205.69
N SER A 547 -3.28 2.04 206.88
CA SER A 547 -2.06 1.26 207.07
C SER A 547 -2.24 -0.22 206.70
N PHE A 548 -3.36 -0.85 207.11
CA PHE A 548 -3.57 -2.29 206.92
C PHE A 548 -3.96 -2.67 205.48
N LEU A 549 -4.47 -1.74 204.68
CA LEU A 549 -4.75 -1.93 203.24
C LEU A 549 -3.70 -1.25 202.34
N ASN A 550 -2.56 -0.80 202.91
CA ASN A 550 -1.50 -0.07 202.21
C ASN A 550 -2.05 1.04 201.28
N TRP A 551 -2.96 1.88 201.80
CA TRP A 551 -3.64 2.90 201.00
C TRP A 551 -2.67 3.95 200.47
N ASP A 552 -2.69 4.11 199.14
CA ASP A 552 -1.90 5.11 198.42
C ASP A 552 -2.36 6.56 198.74
N ASP A 553 -1.46 7.53 198.60
CA ASP A 553 -1.63 8.84 199.22
C ASP A 553 -2.80 9.67 198.66
N ASP A 554 -3.16 9.53 197.38
CA ASP A 554 -4.34 10.20 196.82
C ASP A 554 -5.66 9.70 197.44
N LYS A 555 -5.72 8.45 197.91
CA LYS A 555 -6.87 7.94 198.69
C LYS A 555 -6.89 8.56 200.08
N LYS A 556 -5.73 8.80 200.70
CA LYS A 556 -5.62 9.56 201.95
C LYS A 556 -6.05 11.02 201.78
N ARG A 557 -5.74 11.66 200.65
CA ARG A 557 -6.23 13.02 200.31
C ARG A 557 -7.76 13.08 200.26
N GLN A 558 -8.39 12.17 199.51
CA GLN A 558 -9.84 12.16 199.33
C GLN A 558 -10.60 11.87 200.64
N ALA A 559 -9.98 11.11 201.55
CA ALA A 559 -10.49 10.85 202.90
C ALA A 559 -10.28 12.03 203.89
N GLY A 560 -9.60 13.11 203.48
CA GLY A 560 -9.37 14.31 204.30
C GLY A 560 -8.15 14.24 205.24
N LEU A 561 -7.26 13.26 205.08
CA LEU A 561 -6.08 13.07 205.93
C LEU A 561 -4.84 13.90 205.49
N ILE A 562 -4.73 14.29 204.20
CA ILE A 562 -3.55 14.99 203.66
C ILE A 562 -3.97 16.08 202.66
N TYR A 563 -3.34 17.26 202.71
CA TYR A 563 -3.64 18.42 201.86
C TYR A 563 -2.39 18.90 201.09
N SER A 564 -2.47 19.05 199.75
CA SER A 564 -1.35 19.43 198.84
C SER A 564 -0.14 18.46 198.79
N SER A 565 0.74 18.44 197.78
CA SER A 565 0.75 19.10 196.46
C SER A 565 1.50 18.24 195.40
N ASP A 566 1.09 18.37 194.14
CA ASP A 566 1.85 18.31 192.87
C ASP A 566 2.55 17.04 192.28
N ASN A 567 2.35 16.91 190.95
CA ASN A 567 3.17 16.36 189.84
C ASN A 567 3.71 14.89 189.71
N ASN A 568 3.06 14.15 188.79
CA ASN A 568 3.57 13.72 187.46
C ASN A 568 4.61 12.57 187.30
N HIS A 569 4.25 11.54 186.51
CA HIS A 569 5.01 11.08 185.32
C HIS A 569 4.15 10.22 184.36
N LYS A 570 4.61 9.97 183.11
CA LYS A 570 3.84 9.42 181.96
C LYS A 570 4.33 8.04 181.46
N SER A 571 3.47 7.23 180.82
CA SER A 571 3.70 6.59 179.48
C SER A 571 2.65 5.53 179.07
N SER A 572 2.54 5.27 177.75
CA SER A 572 1.77 4.16 177.09
C SER A 572 0.23 4.19 177.21
N GLY A 573 -0.60 3.54 176.37
CA GLY A 573 -0.38 2.86 175.08
C GLY A 573 -0.96 3.67 173.90
N SER A 574 -1.71 3.13 172.93
CA SER A 574 -2.05 1.74 172.54
C SER A 574 -2.53 1.70 171.07
N SER A 575 -2.92 0.54 170.53
CA SER A 575 -3.61 0.39 169.22
C SER A 575 -4.64 -0.76 169.22
N THR A 576 -5.59 -0.74 170.16
CA THR A 576 -6.45 -1.90 170.50
C THR A 576 -7.96 -1.64 170.49
N GLU A 577 -8.43 -0.57 169.82
CA GLU A 577 -9.82 -0.09 169.96
C GLU A 577 -10.81 -0.60 168.89
N ASN A 578 -10.34 -1.13 167.77
CA ASN A 578 -11.19 -1.35 166.58
C ASN A 578 -11.90 -2.71 166.46
N PHE A 579 -11.79 -3.59 167.47
CA PHE A 579 -12.51 -4.87 167.53
C PHE A 579 -13.44 -4.97 168.75
N VAL A 580 -13.05 -4.36 169.88
CA VAL A 580 -13.93 -4.22 171.06
C VAL A 580 -15.13 -3.32 170.72
N SER A 581 -14.93 -2.26 169.94
CA SER A 581 -15.99 -1.36 169.49
C SER A 581 -17.09 -2.05 168.68
N MET A 582 -16.75 -3.00 167.80
CA MET A 582 -17.76 -3.80 167.08
C MET A 582 -18.40 -4.90 167.94
N TRP A 583 -17.76 -5.32 169.03
CA TRP A 583 -18.39 -6.21 170.02
C TRP A 583 -19.34 -5.45 170.95
N THR A 584 -19.05 -4.20 171.30
CA THR A 584 -20.02 -3.33 172.00
C THR A 584 -21.21 -2.98 171.09
N ASP A 585 -20.97 -2.61 169.83
CA ASP A 585 -22.02 -2.28 168.84
C ASP A 585 -22.93 -3.50 168.50
N PHE A 586 -22.47 -4.73 168.80
CA PHE A 586 -23.27 -5.96 168.71
C PHE A 586 -24.03 -6.28 170.02
N LEU A 587 -23.41 -6.09 171.19
CA LEU A 587 -24.06 -6.35 172.49
C LEU A 587 -25.07 -5.26 172.89
N GLU A 588 -24.86 -4.02 172.48
CA GLU A 588 -25.82 -2.92 172.56
C GLU A 588 -27.07 -3.22 171.70
N LYS A 589 -26.85 -3.90 170.56
CA LYS A 589 -27.91 -4.36 169.65
C LYS A 589 -28.67 -5.61 170.11
N GLU A 590 -28.05 -6.44 170.95
CA GLU A 590 -28.73 -7.55 171.64
C GLU A 590 -29.51 -7.08 172.89
N SER A 591 -29.28 -5.85 173.37
CA SER A 591 -29.93 -5.29 174.57
C SER A 591 -31.02 -4.24 174.32
N GLU A 592 -31.15 -3.66 173.11
CA GLU A 592 -32.29 -2.81 172.74
C GLU A 592 -33.55 -3.58 172.25
N ALA A 593 -33.48 -4.90 172.03
CA ALA A 593 -34.55 -5.64 171.33
C ALA A 593 -34.95 -7.03 171.89
N LYS A 594 -35.57 -6.99 173.09
CA LYS A 594 -36.70 -7.86 173.53
C LYS A 594 -36.44 -9.11 174.38
#